data_AF-A0ABD2SCC1-F1
#
_entry.id   AF-A0ABD2SCC1-F1
#
_cell.length_a   1.000
_cell.length_b   1.000
_cell.length_c   1.000
_cell.angle_alpha   90.00
_cell.angle_beta   90.00
_cell.angle_gamma   90.00
#
_symmetry.space_group_name_H-M   'P 1'
#
loop_
_entity.id
_entity.type
_entity.pdbx_description
1 polymer ?
#
loop_
_entity_poly.entity_id
_entity_poly.type
_entity_poly.pdbx_seq_one_letter_code
_entity_poly.pdbx_strand_id
1 'polypeptide(L)'
;SRWFTLFRWVSQSFFPPDKPPFQLCLANLGVHPLTSGLWRSKIGSIKSLFVSRMRRRFPIFSVVRLYCTGNAEVQPQLSIDLIKIMDQRLSAIENRNTHLERFLDQPELTPSEYSMANKELRKLRDSVHLISELRAKQKEIKELKSVISECQDDKDMQQMASEELSEATEGEKKFQFLLLKSLLPKDDADERDCILEVRAGTGGEEASLFAMDIFKMWVTKT
;
A
#
# COMPACT_ATOMS: atom_id res chain seq x y z
N SER A 1 32.30 5.67 7.45
CA SER A 1 32.52 7.13 7.40
C SER A 1 31.41 7.96 6.73
N ARG A 2 30.41 7.38 6.04
CA ARG A 2 29.16 8.08 5.62
C ARG A 2 27.98 7.97 6.61
N TRP A 3 28.08 7.10 7.61
CA TRP A 3 27.09 6.93 8.67
C TRP A 3 27.17 7.98 9.79
N PHE A 4 28.35 8.60 9.97
CA PHE A 4 28.56 9.63 10.98
C PHE A 4 27.90 10.97 10.62
N THR A 5 27.67 11.24 9.34
CA THR A 5 27.05 12.49 8.84
C THR A 5 25.53 12.48 8.98
N LEU A 6 24.88 11.32 8.84
CA LEU A 6 23.42 11.17 9.01
C LEU A 6 23.02 11.31 10.49
N PHE A 7 23.83 10.76 11.40
CA PHE A 7 23.57 10.83 12.84
C PHE A 7 23.74 12.26 13.40
N ARG A 8 24.66 13.04 12.83
CA ARG A 8 24.90 14.43 13.25
C ARG A 8 23.78 15.38 12.82
N TRP A 9 23.18 15.17 11.65
CA TRP A 9 22.09 16.00 11.11
C TRP A 9 20.78 15.89 11.89
N VAL A 10 20.43 14.67 12.35
CA VAL A 10 19.21 14.43 13.13
C VAL A 10 19.30 15.05 14.53
N SER A 11 20.48 15.03 15.15
CA SER A 11 20.68 15.58 16.50
C SER A 11 20.63 17.11 16.55
N GLN A 12 21.11 17.81 15.52
CA GLN A 12 21.19 19.28 15.50
C GLN A 12 19.90 19.97 15.05
N SER A 13 19.01 19.28 14.34
CA SER A 13 17.80 19.90 13.77
C SER A 13 16.61 19.95 14.72
N PHE A 14 16.63 19.16 15.81
CA PHE A 14 15.48 18.99 16.70
C PHE A 14 15.71 19.42 18.16
N PHE A 15 16.93 19.74 18.57
CA PHE A 15 17.23 20.09 19.97
C PHE A 15 18.28 21.21 20.08
N PRO A 16 18.08 22.24 20.92
CA PRO A 16 19.12 23.24 21.21
C PRO A 16 20.27 22.61 22.02
N PRO A 17 21.53 23.03 21.80
CA PRO A 17 22.72 22.28 22.22
C PRO A 17 23.02 22.29 23.73
N ASP A 18 22.37 23.12 24.54
CA ASP A 18 22.88 23.43 25.88
C ASP A 18 22.06 22.94 27.09
N LYS A 19 21.08 22.01 26.96
CA LYS A 19 20.41 21.42 28.16
C LYS A 19 20.00 19.94 28.01
N PRO A 20 20.21 19.09 29.05
CA PRO A 20 19.70 17.73 29.05
C PRO A 20 18.17 17.68 29.16
N PRO A 21 17.51 16.70 28.50
CA PRO A 21 16.05 16.67 28.28
C PRO A 21 15.20 16.56 29.56
N PHE A 22 15.80 16.18 30.70
CA PHE A 22 15.08 15.96 31.94
C PHE A 22 14.79 17.22 32.78
N GLN A 23 15.52 18.32 32.58
CA GLN A 23 15.32 19.52 33.42
C GLN A 23 14.23 20.49 32.93
N LEU A 24 13.78 20.39 31.68
CA LEU A 24 12.71 21.26 31.15
C LEU A 24 11.29 20.80 31.52
N CYS A 25 11.11 19.54 31.91
CA CYS A 25 9.78 19.01 32.22
C CYS A 25 9.30 19.40 33.64
N LEU A 26 10.21 19.54 34.60
CA LEU A 26 9.86 19.81 36.00
C LEU A 26 9.68 21.31 36.31
N ALA A 27 10.31 22.21 35.56
CA ALA A 27 10.16 23.65 35.76
C ALA A 27 8.82 24.21 35.26
N ASN A 28 8.21 23.61 34.24
CA ASN A 28 6.93 24.06 33.67
C ASN A 28 5.68 23.56 34.42
N LEU A 29 5.85 22.80 35.50
CA LEU A 29 4.74 22.28 36.31
C LEU A 29 4.72 22.82 37.76
N GLY A 30 5.67 23.67 38.15
CA GLY A 30 5.62 24.37 39.44
C GLY A 30 5.62 23.47 40.68
N VAL A 31 6.24 22.29 40.63
CA VAL A 31 6.26 21.34 41.74
C VAL A 31 7.63 21.32 42.40
N HIS A 32 7.72 21.85 43.63
CA HIS A 32 8.86 21.62 44.52
C HIS A 32 8.71 20.28 45.26
N PRO A 33 9.82 19.62 45.63
CA PRO A 33 9.77 18.34 46.33
C PRO A 33 9.38 18.58 47.79
N LEU A 34 8.20 18.10 48.20
CA LEU A 34 7.88 17.91 49.61
C LEU A 34 7.68 16.43 49.90
N THR A 35 8.23 16.09 51.05
CA THR A 35 8.42 14.77 51.64
C THR A 35 7.10 14.07 52.01
N SER A 36 7.21 12.74 52.12
CA SER A 36 6.33 11.82 52.86
C SER A 36 4.87 11.65 52.40
N GLY A 37 4.62 10.49 51.79
CA GLY A 37 3.58 9.53 52.21
C GLY A 37 2.15 10.01 52.27
N LEU A 38 1.43 9.96 51.14
CA LEU A 38 -0.03 9.67 51.07
C LEU A 38 -0.48 9.64 49.60
N TRP A 39 -0.19 8.55 48.87
CA TRP A 39 -0.65 8.38 47.48
C TRP A 39 -1.19 6.97 47.23
N ARG A 40 -2.41 6.69 47.71
CA ARG A 40 -3.19 5.55 47.22
C ARG A 40 -4.67 5.85 46.89
N SER A 41 -5.11 7.11 46.96
CA SER A 41 -6.53 7.46 46.75
C SER A 41 -6.81 8.42 45.58
N LYS A 42 -5.82 9.11 45.01
CA LYS A 42 -6.05 10.16 43.98
C LYS A 42 -5.72 9.78 42.51
N ILE A 43 -5.47 8.51 42.21
CA ILE A 43 -5.12 8.05 40.85
C ILE A 43 -6.36 7.90 39.94
N GLY A 44 -7.58 7.88 40.50
CA GLY A 44 -8.81 7.79 39.70
C GLY A 44 -9.16 9.05 38.91
N SER A 45 -8.94 10.24 39.50
CA SER A 45 -9.45 11.49 38.93
C SER A 45 -8.50 12.18 37.94
N ILE A 46 -7.22 11.78 37.89
CA ILE A 46 -6.22 12.35 36.97
C ILE A 46 -6.28 11.68 35.59
N LYS A 47 -6.78 10.44 35.50
CA LYS A 47 -6.94 9.73 34.21
C LYS A 47 -7.97 10.39 33.29
N SER A 48 -9.09 10.89 33.81
CA SER A 48 -10.15 11.50 32.98
C SER A 48 -9.76 12.87 32.41
N LEU A 49 -8.99 13.66 33.16
CA LEU A 49 -8.46 14.95 32.73
C LEU A 49 -7.32 14.81 31.72
N PHE A 50 -6.44 13.80 31.88
CA PHE A 50 -5.34 13.55 30.95
C PHE A 50 -5.85 13.08 29.58
N VAL A 51 -6.83 12.16 29.57
CA VAL A 51 -7.47 11.68 28.33
C VAL A 51 -8.24 12.80 27.61
N SER A 52 -8.92 13.67 28.34
CA SER A 52 -9.66 14.79 27.73
C SER A 52 -8.76 15.90 27.18
N ARG A 53 -7.57 16.12 27.78
CA ARG A 53 -6.65 17.19 27.38
C ARG A 53 -5.66 16.77 26.29
N MET A 54 -5.31 15.48 26.18
CA MET A 54 -4.58 14.95 25.00
C MET A 54 -5.42 14.97 23.72
N ARG A 55 -6.74 14.82 23.84
CA ARG A 55 -7.69 14.80 22.72
C ARG A 55 -7.75 16.09 21.90
N ARG A 56 -7.25 17.22 22.44
CA ARG A 56 -7.23 18.53 21.76
C ARG A 56 -5.85 18.95 21.22
N ARG A 57 -4.78 18.19 21.50
CA ARG A 57 -3.40 18.62 21.22
C ARG A 57 -2.67 17.77 20.17
N PHE A 58 -3.20 16.60 19.80
CA PHE A 58 -2.60 15.73 18.79
C PHE A 58 -3.67 15.15 17.85
N PRO A 59 -3.72 15.53 16.55
CA PRO A 59 -4.72 15.03 15.60
C PRO A 59 -4.42 13.60 15.09
N ILE A 60 -3.39 12.93 15.63
CA ILE A 60 -2.94 11.62 15.16
C ILE A 60 -3.88 10.49 15.62
N PHE A 61 -4.70 10.72 16.66
CA PHE A 61 -5.67 9.73 17.15
C PHE A 61 -6.93 9.55 16.28
N SER A 62 -7.13 10.39 15.27
CA SER A 62 -8.17 10.18 14.25
C SER A 62 -7.84 8.98 13.33
N VAL A 63 -6.55 8.71 13.12
CA VAL A 63 -6.08 7.73 12.13
C VAL A 63 -6.25 6.27 12.61
N VAL A 64 -6.35 6.04 13.91
CA VAL A 64 -6.40 4.67 14.47
C VAL A 64 -7.83 4.10 14.52
N ARG A 65 -8.87 4.91 14.34
CA ARG A 65 -10.27 4.45 14.46
C ARG A 65 -10.87 3.85 13.18
N LEU A 66 -10.13 3.82 12.06
CA LEU A 66 -10.67 3.35 10.79
C LEU A 66 -10.39 1.87 10.46
N TYR A 67 -9.65 1.12 11.29
CA TYR A 67 -9.23 -0.25 10.96
C TYR A 67 -9.96 -1.35 11.72
N CYS A 68 -11.14 -1.09 12.29
CA CYS A 68 -11.92 -2.10 13.02
C CYS A 68 -13.43 -1.97 12.78
N THR A 69 -13.90 -2.16 11.55
CA THR A 69 -15.29 -2.56 11.25
C THR A 69 -15.38 -3.31 9.93
N GLY A 70 -15.80 -4.59 9.99
CA GLY A 70 -16.52 -5.29 8.92
C GLY A 70 -15.68 -5.99 7.85
N ASN A 71 -15.97 -7.27 7.64
CA ASN A 71 -15.64 -8.04 6.44
C ASN A 71 -16.28 -7.40 5.20
N ALA A 72 -15.66 -6.34 4.68
CA ALA A 72 -15.75 -5.99 3.28
C ALA A 72 -14.42 -6.45 2.66
N GLU A 73 -14.47 -7.31 1.65
CA GLU A 73 -13.32 -7.53 0.77
C GLU A 73 -12.99 -6.19 0.12
N VAL A 74 -12.14 -5.40 0.78
CA VAL A 74 -11.58 -4.18 0.19
C VAL A 74 -10.62 -4.67 -0.87
N GLN A 75 -11.10 -4.86 -2.10
CA GLN A 75 -10.22 -5.04 -3.24
C GLN A 75 -9.30 -3.80 -3.29
N PRO A 76 -7.99 -3.95 -3.10
CA PRO A 76 -7.10 -2.81 -2.96
C PRO A 76 -7.12 -2.03 -4.28
N GLN A 77 -7.60 -0.79 -4.22
CA GLN A 77 -7.57 0.08 -5.38
C GLN A 77 -6.12 0.52 -5.63
N LEU A 78 -5.60 0.19 -6.80
CA LEU A 78 -4.22 0.52 -7.19
C LEU A 78 -4.04 2.03 -7.26
N SER A 79 -2.86 2.53 -6.86
CA SER A 79 -2.54 3.94 -6.96
C SER A 79 -2.44 4.37 -8.43
N ILE A 80 -2.82 5.62 -8.71
CA ILE A 80 -2.83 6.18 -10.07
C ILE A 80 -1.44 6.08 -10.73
N ASP A 81 -0.38 6.34 -9.96
CA ASP A 81 1.00 6.25 -10.45
C ASP A 81 1.38 4.80 -10.83
N LEU A 82 0.93 3.82 -10.04
CA LEU A 82 1.19 2.41 -10.30
C LEU A 82 0.43 1.94 -11.55
N ILE A 83 -0.81 2.38 -11.74
CA ILE A 83 -1.59 2.10 -12.96
C ILE A 83 -0.86 2.63 -14.19
N LYS A 84 -0.31 3.85 -14.12
CA LYS A 84 0.44 4.46 -15.22
C LYS A 84 1.72 3.69 -15.57
N ILE A 85 2.50 3.29 -14.56
CA ILE A 85 3.71 2.48 -14.76
C ILE A 85 3.34 1.10 -15.34
N MET A 86 2.27 0.49 -14.83
CA MET A 86 1.77 -0.78 -15.31
C MET A 86 1.39 -0.67 -16.78
N ASP A 87 0.61 0.34 -17.17
CA ASP A 87 0.17 0.54 -18.56
C ASP A 87 1.35 0.66 -19.54
N GLN A 88 2.44 1.36 -19.17
CA GLN A 88 3.67 1.39 -19.97
C GLN A 88 4.28 -0.01 -20.18
N ARG A 89 4.25 -0.86 -19.15
CA ARG A 89 4.70 -2.26 -19.24
C ARG A 89 3.78 -3.09 -20.11
N LEU A 90 2.46 -2.91 -20.00
CA LEU A 90 1.48 -3.62 -20.83
C LEU A 90 1.69 -3.29 -22.32
N SER A 91 1.85 -2.00 -22.65
CA SER A 91 2.14 -1.58 -24.03
C SER A 91 3.45 -2.15 -24.56
N ALA A 92 4.49 -2.29 -23.73
CA ALA A 92 5.73 -2.93 -24.15
C ALA A 92 5.52 -4.42 -24.50
N ILE A 93 4.68 -5.13 -23.74
CA ILE A 93 4.31 -6.53 -24.01
C ILE A 93 3.50 -6.65 -25.31
N GLU A 94 2.49 -5.80 -25.50
CA GLU A 94 1.67 -5.75 -26.73
C GLU A 94 2.53 -5.47 -27.96
N ASN A 95 3.45 -4.50 -27.86
CA ASN A 95 4.38 -4.16 -28.93
C ASN A 95 5.32 -5.32 -29.24
N ARG A 96 5.84 -6.01 -28.22
CA ARG A 96 6.70 -7.17 -28.41
C ARG A 96 5.95 -8.32 -29.08
N ASN A 97 4.72 -8.60 -28.65
CA ASN A 97 3.87 -9.63 -29.26
C ASN A 97 3.62 -9.33 -30.74
N THR A 98 3.17 -8.11 -31.05
CA THR A 98 2.91 -7.66 -32.43
C THR A 98 4.18 -7.72 -33.29
N HIS A 99 5.33 -7.36 -32.72
CA HIS A 99 6.61 -7.44 -33.42
C HIS A 99 6.98 -8.89 -33.75
N LEU A 100 6.79 -9.82 -32.82
CA LEU A 100 7.07 -11.25 -33.04
C LEU A 100 6.11 -11.85 -34.08
N GLU A 101 4.83 -11.49 -34.06
CA GLU A 101 3.86 -11.91 -35.09
C GLU A 101 4.30 -11.45 -36.48
N ARG A 102 4.62 -10.15 -36.63
CA ARG A 102 5.15 -9.61 -37.90
C ARG A 102 6.49 -10.23 -38.30
N PHE A 103 7.33 -10.55 -37.32
CA PHE A 103 8.61 -11.20 -37.56
C PHE A 103 8.39 -12.59 -38.16
N LEU A 104 7.39 -13.34 -37.69
CA LEU A 104 7.01 -14.65 -38.23
C LEU A 104 6.44 -14.61 -39.65
N ASP A 105 5.88 -13.47 -40.08
CA ASP A 105 5.36 -13.28 -41.44
C ASP A 105 6.47 -13.04 -42.49
N GLN A 106 7.73 -12.92 -42.06
CA GLN A 106 8.86 -12.70 -42.97
C GLN A 106 9.24 -13.98 -43.75
N PRO A 107 9.44 -13.91 -45.07
CA PRO A 107 9.70 -15.09 -45.91
C PRO A 107 11.11 -15.70 -45.74
N GLU A 108 12.07 -14.97 -45.14
CA GLU A 108 13.49 -15.36 -45.07
C GLU A 108 13.94 -15.89 -43.69
N LEU A 109 13.01 -16.31 -42.84
CA LEU A 109 13.33 -16.79 -41.49
C LEU A 109 14.05 -18.14 -41.49
N THR A 110 15.10 -18.26 -40.69
CA THR A 110 15.70 -19.56 -40.40
C THR A 110 14.78 -20.39 -39.48
N PRO A 111 14.85 -21.74 -39.53
CA PRO A 111 14.09 -22.59 -38.61
C PRO A 111 14.35 -22.32 -37.12
N SER A 112 15.58 -21.88 -36.79
CA SER A 112 15.95 -21.52 -35.41
C SER A 112 15.24 -20.24 -34.96
N GLU A 113 15.25 -19.19 -35.78
CA GLU A 113 14.56 -17.93 -35.48
C GLU A 113 13.06 -18.13 -35.34
N TYR A 114 12.45 -18.93 -36.21
CA TYR A 114 11.04 -19.28 -36.14
C TYR A 114 10.68 -19.98 -34.82
N SER A 115 11.50 -20.94 -34.40
CA SER A 115 11.32 -21.67 -33.13
C SER A 115 11.47 -20.74 -31.91
N MET A 116 12.47 -19.85 -31.94
CA MET A 116 12.69 -18.87 -30.88
C MET A 116 11.52 -17.89 -30.74
N ALA A 117 11.04 -17.31 -31.85
CA ALA A 117 9.93 -16.38 -31.86
C ALA A 117 8.63 -17.04 -31.35
N ASN A 118 8.34 -18.27 -31.80
CA ASN A 118 7.19 -19.04 -31.28
C ASN A 118 7.30 -19.36 -29.79
N LYS A 119 8.51 -19.68 -29.30
CA LYS A 119 8.73 -19.92 -27.87
C LYS A 119 8.48 -18.65 -27.06
N GLU A 120 8.86 -17.48 -27.57
CA GLU A 120 8.61 -16.21 -26.91
C GLU A 120 7.12 -15.83 -26.93
N LEU A 121 6.43 -15.97 -28.07
CA LEU A 121 4.98 -15.76 -28.16
C LEU A 121 4.21 -16.64 -27.17
N ARG A 122 4.60 -17.90 -27.02
CA ARG A 122 4.01 -18.81 -26.02
C ARG A 122 4.17 -18.30 -24.59
N LYS A 123 5.30 -17.65 -24.26
CA LYS A 123 5.51 -17.07 -22.93
C LYS A 123 4.66 -15.83 -22.71
N LEU A 124 4.43 -15.03 -23.75
CA LEU A 124 3.65 -13.79 -23.65
C LEU A 124 2.14 -14.03 -23.71
N ARG A 125 1.69 -15.17 -24.24
CA ARG A 125 0.28 -15.49 -24.51
C ARG A 125 -0.66 -15.19 -23.34
N ASP A 126 -0.31 -15.66 -22.15
CA ASP A 126 -1.19 -15.51 -20.97
C ASP A 126 -1.26 -14.03 -20.54
N SER A 127 -0.14 -13.30 -20.59
CA SER A 127 -0.10 -11.87 -20.30
C SER A 127 -0.88 -11.06 -21.34
N VAL A 128 -0.72 -11.37 -22.64
CA VAL A 128 -1.46 -10.71 -23.73
C VAL A 128 -2.96 -10.96 -23.61
N HIS A 129 -3.38 -12.17 -23.25
CA HIS A 129 -4.79 -12.48 -23.00
C HIS A 129 -5.36 -11.61 -21.87
N LEU A 130 -4.68 -11.55 -20.71
CA LEU A 130 -5.10 -10.69 -19.60
C LEU A 130 -5.14 -9.20 -19.97
N ILE A 131 -4.18 -8.72 -20.79
CA ILE A 131 -4.19 -7.36 -21.31
C ILE A 131 -5.42 -7.13 -22.18
N SER A 132 -5.73 -8.05 -23.09
CA SER A 132 -6.90 -7.95 -23.97
C SER A 132 -8.21 -7.86 -23.17
N GLU A 133 -8.37 -8.68 -22.13
CA GLU A 133 -9.55 -8.62 -21.25
C GLU A 133 -9.64 -7.29 -20.51
N LEU A 134 -8.51 -6.77 -20.01
CA LEU A 134 -8.47 -5.44 -19.40
C LEU A 134 -8.87 -4.34 -20.39
N ARG A 135 -8.34 -4.36 -21.61
CA ARG A 135 -8.66 -3.38 -22.66
C ARG A 135 -10.13 -3.46 -23.06
N ALA A 136 -10.71 -4.66 -23.13
CA ALA A 136 -12.13 -4.87 -23.39
C ALA A 136 -13.00 -4.22 -22.29
N LYS A 137 -12.68 -4.47 -21.01
CA LYS A 137 -13.38 -3.81 -19.88
C LYS A 137 -13.24 -2.30 -19.88
N GLN A 138 -12.06 -1.77 -20.20
CA GLN A 138 -11.85 -0.32 -20.33
C GLN A 138 -12.69 0.29 -21.45
N LYS A 139 -12.84 -0.41 -22.57
CA LYS A 139 -13.69 0.00 -23.69
C LYS A 139 -15.17 -0.02 -23.29
N GLU A 140 -15.63 -1.10 -22.67
CA GLU A 140 -17.01 -1.25 -22.15
C GLU A 140 -17.36 -0.11 -21.18
N ILE A 141 -16.48 0.20 -20.23
CA ILE A 141 -16.64 1.33 -19.29
C ILE A 141 -16.79 2.66 -20.04
N LYS A 142 -16.00 2.88 -21.11
CA LYS A 142 -16.07 4.11 -21.90
C LYS A 142 -17.39 4.21 -22.66
N GLU A 143 -17.86 3.11 -23.24
CA GLU A 143 -19.12 3.04 -23.97
C GLU A 143 -20.31 3.27 -23.03
N LEU A 144 -20.35 2.60 -21.87
CA LEU A 144 -21.39 2.79 -20.85
C LEU A 144 -21.45 4.22 -20.33
N LYS A 145 -20.29 4.86 -20.11
CA LYS A 145 -20.24 6.29 -19.75
C LYS A 145 -20.82 7.19 -20.84
N SER A 146 -20.62 6.85 -22.11
CA SER A 146 -21.23 7.58 -23.24
C SER A 146 -22.74 7.44 -23.20
N VAL A 147 -23.26 6.21 -23.05
CA VAL A 147 -24.70 5.92 -22.97
C VAL A 147 -25.36 6.70 -21.84
N ILE A 148 -24.77 6.67 -20.63
CA ILE A 148 -25.29 7.44 -19.48
C ILE A 148 -25.33 8.94 -19.78
N SER A 149 -24.32 9.46 -20.50
CA SER A 149 -24.25 10.88 -20.83
C SER A 149 -25.21 11.31 -21.95
N GLU A 150 -25.56 10.41 -22.86
CA GLU A 150 -26.44 10.64 -24.02
C GLU A 150 -27.92 10.45 -23.67
N CYS A 151 -28.23 9.51 -22.76
CA CYS A 151 -29.60 9.15 -22.38
C CYS A 151 -30.05 9.85 -21.08
N GLN A 152 -29.85 11.17 -20.98
CA GLN A 152 -30.15 11.93 -19.76
C GLN A 152 -31.64 11.96 -19.37
N ASP A 153 -32.53 11.74 -20.34
CA ASP A 153 -33.98 11.83 -20.14
C ASP A 153 -34.64 10.47 -19.84
N ASP A 154 -33.92 9.36 -20.02
CA ASP A 154 -34.41 8.00 -19.74
C ASP A 154 -33.76 7.44 -18.48
N LYS A 155 -34.49 7.51 -17.37
CA LYS A 155 -34.00 7.09 -16.04
C LYS A 155 -33.80 5.59 -15.92
N ASP A 156 -34.65 4.79 -16.57
CA ASP A 156 -34.56 3.33 -16.50
C ASP A 156 -33.31 2.87 -17.26
N MET A 157 -33.05 3.47 -18.43
CA MET A 157 -31.83 3.22 -19.21
C MET A 157 -30.56 3.63 -18.47
N GLN A 158 -30.56 4.80 -17.80
CA GLN A 158 -29.43 5.22 -16.98
C GLN A 158 -29.17 4.25 -15.82
N GLN A 159 -30.21 3.79 -15.15
CA GLN A 159 -30.07 2.88 -14.03
C GLN A 159 -29.40 1.59 -14.47
N MET A 160 -29.90 0.95 -15.54
CA MET A 160 -29.31 -0.27 -16.09
C MET A 160 -27.85 -0.04 -16.51
N ALA A 161 -27.55 1.04 -17.24
CA ALA A 161 -26.19 1.35 -17.66
C ALA A 161 -25.26 1.64 -16.46
N SER A 162 -25.78 2.20 -15.36
CA SER A 162 -25.01 2.44 -14.14
C SER A 162 -24.67 1.16 -13.37
N GLU A 163 -25.58 0.19 -13.37
CA GLU A 163 -25.37 -1.14 -12.79
C GLU A 163 -24.30 -1.90 -13.58
N GLU A 164 -24.43 -1.93 -14.92
CA GLU A 164 -23.41 -2.52 -15.82
C GLU A 164 -22.05 -1.81 -15.68
N LEU A 165 -22.04 -0.48 -15.53
CA LEU A 165 -20.82 0.28 -15.32
C LEU A 165 -20.13 -0.13 -14.01
N SER A 166 -20.89 -0.36 -12.95
CA SER A 166 -20.35 -0.83 -11.68
C SER A 166 -19.68 -2.19 -11.85
N GLU A 167 -20.35 -3.14 -12.49
CA GLU A 167 -19.81 -4.48 -12.76
C GLU A 167 -18.55 -4.43 -13.64
N ALA A 168 -18.57 -3.62 -14.70
CA ALA A 168 -17.43 -3.45 -15.59
C ALA A 168 -16.23 -2.84 -14.85
N THR A 169 -16.44 -1.86 -13.96
CA THR A 169 -15.37 -1.26 -13.15
C THR A 169 -14.79 -2.22 -12.11
N GLU A 170 -15.60 -3.10 -11.53
CA GLU A 170 -15.09 -4.18 -10.67
C GLU A 170 -14.28 -5.20 -11.47
N GLY A 171 -14.75 -5.56 -12.67
CA GLY A 171 -14.01 -6.39 -13.61
C GLY A 171 -12.65 -5.79 -13.97
N GLU A 172 -12.61 -4.49 -14.29
CA GLU A 172 -11.35 -3.77 -14.56
C GLU A 172 -10.37 -3.90 -13.38
N LYS A 173 -10.82 -3.63 -12.15
CA LYS A 173 -9.98 -3.74 -10.95
C LYS A 173 -9.42 -5.15 -10.76
N LYS A 174 -10.24 -6.19 -10.97
CA LYS A 174 -9.81 -7.59 -10.89
C LYS A 174 -8.72 -7.88 -11.91
N PHE A 175 -8.88 -7.47 -13.17
CA PHE A 175 -7.87 -7.67 -14.21
C PHE A 175 -6.59 -6.87 -13.96
N GLN A 176 -6.70 -5.63 -13.48
CA GLN A 176 -5.53 -4.83 -13.11
C GLN A 176 -4.71 -5.53 -12.00
N PHE A 177 -5.37 -6.10 -11.00
CA PHE A 177 -4.69 -6.84 -9.93
C PHE A 177 -4.04 -8.13 -10.44
N LEU A 178 -4.75 -8.91 -11.26
CA LEU A 178 -4.21 -10.13 -11.87
C LEU A 178 -2.99 -9.83 -12.76
N LEU A 179 -3.05 -8.76 -13.54
CA LEU A 179 -1.93 -8.30 -14.36
C LEU A 179 -0.74 -7.86 -13.52
N LEU A 180 -0.97 -7.07 -12.47
CA LEU A 180 0.10 -6.68 -11.56
C LEU A 180 0.81 -7.91 -10.99
N LYS A 181 0.04 -8.90 -10.52
CA LYS A 181 0.59 -10.17 -10.02
C LYS A 181 1.37 -10.92 -11.10
N SER A 182 0.89 -10.96 -12.34
CA SER A 182 1.57 -11.62 -13.46
C SER A 182 2.86 -10.91 -13.89
N LEU A 183 2.96 -9.60 -13.67
CA LEU A 183 4.16 -8.81 -14.02
C LEU A 183 5.27 -8.94 -12.98
N LEU A 184 4.95 -9.41 -11.77
CA LEU A 184 5.96 -9.69 -10.77
C LEU A 184 6.74 -10.94 -11.18
N PRO A 185 8.09 -10.91 -11.12
CA PRO A 185 8.85 -12.13 -11.27
C PRO A 185 8.40 -13.11 -10.18
N LYS A 186 8.18 -14.36 -10.55
CA LYS A 186 7.96 -15.42 -9.56
C LYS A 186 9.23 -15.55 -8.75
N ASP A 187 9.19 -15.22 -7.47
CA ASP A 187 10.29 -15.45 -6.54
C ASP A 187 10.06 -16.81 -5.87
N ASP A 188 11.01 -17.74 -6.03
CA ASP A 188 10.98 -19.04 -5.35
C ASP A 188 11.01 -18.88 -3.81
N ALA A 189 11.32 -17.69 -3.29
CA ALA A 189 11.23 -17.37 -1.88
C ALA A 189 9.78 -17.06 -1.41
N ASP A 190 8.88 -16.64 -2.30
CA ASP A 190 7.49 -16.30 -1.94
C ASP A 190 6.66 -17.54 -1.53
N GLU A 191 7.05 -18.72 -2.02
CA GLU A 191 6.36 -19.99 -1.71
C GLU A 191 6.88 -20.66 -0.42
N ARG A 192 7.92 -20.11 0.22
CA ARG A 192 8.55 -20.71 1.40
C ARG A 192 8.09 -20.01 2.69
N ASP A 193 7.89 -20.81 3.73
CA ASP A 193 7.69 -20.29 5.08
C ASP A 193 8.91 -19.46 5.51
N CYS A 194 8.66 -18.31 6.14
CA CYS A 194 9.71 -17.48 6.71
C CYS A 194 9.68 -17.55 8.25
N ILE A 195 10.87 -17.53 8.85
CA ILE A 195 11.02 -17.42 10.32
C ILE A 195 11.27 -15.95 10.64
N LEU A 196 10.33 -15.33 11.34
CA LEU A 196 10.46 -13.96 11.83
C LEU A 196 11.14 -13.95 13.21
N GLU A 197 12.39 -13.49 13.27
CA GLU A 197 13.10 -13.27 14.53
C GLU A 197 13.12 -11.78 14.88
N VAL A 198 12.54 -11.42 16.03
CA VAL A 198 12.54 -10.04 16.56
C VAL A 198 13.48 -9.96 17.76
N ARG A 199 14.57 -9.20 17.65
CA ARG A 199 15.55 -8.97 18.74
C ARG A 199 15.53 -7.52 19.19
N ALA A 200 15.61 -7.27 20.50
CA ALA A 200 15.77 -5.92 21.04
C ALA A 200 17.19 -5.39 20.72
N GLY A 201 17.25 -4.17 20.19
CA GLY A 201 18.50 -3.44 19.96
C GLY A 201 19.02 -2.77 21.23
N THR A 202 19.78 -1.68 21.07
CA THR A 202 20.19 -0.83 22.20
C THR A 202 19.01 -0.01 22.72
N GLY A 203 18.96 0.22 24.04
CA GLY A 203 17.86 0.97 24.67
C GLY A 203 17.05 0.18 25.70
N GLY A 204 17.59 -0.91 26.27
CA GLY A 204 17.07 -1.53 27.48
C GLY A 204 15.59 -1.95 27.42
N GLU A 205 14.79 -1.41 28.35
CA GLU A 205 13.38 -1.75 28.50
C GLU A 205 12.53 -1.19 27.34
N GLU A 206 12.84 0.01 26.87
CA GLU A 206 12.14 0.64 25.74
C GLU A 206 12.34 -0.12 24.44
N ALA A 207 13.56 -0.63 24.18
CA ALA A 207 13.84 -1.46 23.02
C ALA A 207 13.08 -2.80 23.05
N SER A 208 12.89 -3.36 24.25
CA SER A 208 12.14 -4.60 24.45
C SER A 208 10.64 -4.40 24.24
N LEU A 209 10.09 -3.28 24.72
CA LEU A 209 8.69 -2.91 24.48
C LEU A 209 8.41 -2.69 22.98
N PHE A 210 9.31 -2.01 22.27
CA PHE A 210 9.16 -1.80 20.83
C PHE A 210 9.25 -3.12 20.03
N ALA A 211 10.15 -4.02 20.41
CA ALA A 211 10.23 -5.36 19.82
C ALA A 211 8.91 -6.13 20.02
N MET A 212 8.30 -6.03 21.20
CA MET A 212 6.99 -6.63 21.48
C MET A 212 5.88 -6.03 20.61
N ASP A 213 5.90 -4.72 20.38
CA ASP A 213 4.90 -4.04 19.53
C ASP A 213 5.03 -4.45 18.06
N ILE A 214 6.25 -4.58 17.54
CA ILE A 214 6.48 -5.15 16.20
C ILE A 214 5.94 -6.58 16.14
N PHE A 215 6.30 -7.43 17.10
CA PHE A 215 5.82 -8.80 17.14
C PHE A 215 4.28 -8.88 17.12
N LYS A 216 3.61 -8.08 17.97
CA LYS A 216 2.15 -7.98 17.98
C LYS A 216 1.57 -7.52 16.65
N MET A 217 2.18 -6.52 16.01
CA MET A 217 1.74 -6.02 14.70
C MET A 217 1.71 -7.15 13.65
N TRP A 218 2.73 -8.01 13.64
CA TRP A 218 2.82 -9.12 12.70
C TRP A 218 1.88 -10.28 13.02
N VAL A 219 1.73 -10.64 14.30
CA VAL A 219 0.91 -11.80 14.71
C VAL A 219 -0.61 -11.51 14.70
N THR A 220 -1.02 -10.26 14.91
CA THR A 220 -2.45 -9.92 15.05
C THR A 220 -3.18 -9.76 13.70
N LYS A 221 -2.46 -9.86 12.57
CA LYS A 221 -2.99 -9.55 11.23
C LYS A 221 -3.15 -10.76 10.30
N THR A 222 -2.65 -11.91 10.71
CA THR A 222 -2.91 -13.23 10.12
C THR A 222 -4.05 -13.89 10.84
#